data_AF-A0A523G683-F1
#
_entry.id   AF-A0A523G683-F1
#
_cell.length_a   1.000
_cell.length_b   1.000
_cell.length_c   1.000
_cell.angle_alpha   90.00
_cell.angle_beta   90.00
_cell.angle_gamma   90.00
#
_symmetry.space_group_name_H-M   'P 1'
#
loop_
_entity.id
_entity.type
_entity.pdbx_description
1 polymer ?
#
loop_
_entity_poly.entity_id
_entity_poly.type
_entity_poly.pdbx_seq_one_letter_code
_entity_poly.pdbx_strand_id
1 'polypeptide(L)'
;MEIKGLLTIDDLKTKVNSEEIDTVISAFADHYGRLMGKRFDADFFLESVIVEGAHACDYLLTADMEMEPVPGYDFANWELGYGDFHLVPDVTTLRVADWLEKTAIILCDVHNEKSHTITPEAPRSILKNQIKKSQQIGYESFAASELEYYLFENDYRSVHENNFQNLTPVGWYLEDYHILQGSRIEKYTSAARRHLRNSGVPVENSKGEWGLGQHELNVRYSSALDMADRHIIYKQCLKELADQQGLSITFMAKFRTDQAGSSCHL
;
A
#
# COMPACT_ATOMS: atom_id res chain seq x y z
N MET A 1 -6.62 -5.70 21.90
CA MET A 1 -5.18 -5.89 21.62
C MET A 1 -4.68 -4.57 21.10
N GLU A 2 -3.62 -4.03 21.70
CA GLU A 2 -3.06 -2.73 21.30
C GLU A 2 -2.47 -2.80 19.89
N ILE A 3 -2.86 -1.89 19.00
CA ILE A 3 -2.31 -1.76 17.65
C ILE A 3 -0.96 -1.06 17.78
N LYS A 4 0.11 -1.69 17.29
CA LYS A 4 1.47 -1.15 17.35
C LYS A 4 1.80 -0.41 16.06
N GLY A 5 2.69 0.58 16.12
CA GLY A 5 3.27 1.20 14.92
C GLY A 5 2.59 2.46 14.43
N LEU A 6 1.35 2.74 14.86
CA LEU A 6 0.74 4.05 14.65
C LEU A 6 1.49 5.09 15.51
N LEU A 7 1.64 6.30 14.98
CA LEU A 7 2.33 7.39 15.65
C LEU A 7 1.41 8.59 15.77
N THR A 8 1.51 9.29 16.89
CA THR A 8 1.09 10.68 16.98
C THR A 8 2.18 11.59 16.40
N ILE A 9 1.86 12.87 16.19
CA ILE A 9 2.86 13.87 15.78
C ILE A 9 3.95 14.03 16.86
N ASP A 10 3.59 13.92 18.13
CA ASP A 10 4.58 14.01 19.21
C ASP A 10 5.49 12.78 19.24
N ASP A 11 4.95 11.57 18.98
CA ASP A 11 5.78 10.37 18.82
C ASP A 11 6.76 10.53 17.64
N LEU A 12 6.30 11.07 16.51
CA LEU A 12 7.16 11.35 15.35
C LEU A 12 8.26 12.34 15.72
N LYS A 13 7.94 13.47 16.35
CA LYS A 13 8.94 14.45 16.81
C LYS A 13 9.97 13.82 17.75
N THR A 14 9.53 13.00 18.71
CA THR A 14 10.45 12.29 19.60
C THR A 14 11.40 11.38 18.82
N LYS A 15 10.89 10.64 17.83
CA LYS A 15 11.69 9.73 17.00
C LYS A 15 12.62 10.43 16.02
N VAL A 16 12.24 11.60 15.52
CA VAL A 16 13.13 12.44 14.69
C VAL A 16 14.26 12.99 15.55
N ASN A 17 13.96 13.53 16.72
CA ASN A 17 14.97 14.04 17.66
C ASN A 17 15.93 12.95 18.18
N SER A 18 15.50 11.69 18.25
CA SER A 18 16.36 10.56 18.63
C SER A 18 17.06 9.89 17.44
N GLU A 19 16.92 10.44 16.23
CA GLU A 19 17.45 9.89 14.97
C GLU A 19 16.94 8.46 14.65
N GLU A 20 15.82 8.06 15.25
CA GLU A 20 15.11 6.81 14.93
C GLU A 20 14.32 6.92 13.62
N ILE A 21 13.92 8.13 13.23
CA ILE A 21 13.27 8.44 11.96
C ILE A 21 13.95 9.65 11.34
N ASP A 22 14.37 9.54 10.08
CA ASP A 22 14.92 10.64 9.28
C ASP A 22 14.12 10.91 8.01
N THR A 23 13.22 9.99 7.64
CA THR A 23 12.44 10.06 6.41
C THR A 23 10.95 9.91 6.68
N VAL A 24 10.14 10.79 6.08
CA VAL A 24 8.68 10.66 6.07
C VAL A 24 8.16 10.55 4.64
N ILE A 25 7.46 9.47 4.35
CA ILE A 25 6.77 9.25 3.07
C ILE A 25 5.36 9.81 3.18
N SER A 26 5.01 10.78 2.34
CA SER A 26 3.64 11.25 2.17
C SER A 26 3.08 10.68 0.87
N ALA A 27 2.05 9.84 0.97
CA ALA A 27 1.54 9.10 -0.19
C ALA A 27 0.01 9.08 -0.26
N PHE A 28 -0.54 8.95 -1.47
CA PHE A 28 -1.96 8.70 -1.72
C PHE A 28 -2.10 7.49 -2.66
N ALA A 29 -3.29 6.91 -2.71
CA ALA A 29 -3.59 5.81 -3.63
C ALA A 29 -4.09 6.35 -4.98
N ASP A 30 -3.49 5.89 -6.08
CA ASP A 30 -4.00 6.15 -7.42
C ASP A 30 -5.11 5.16 -7.82
N HIS A 31 -5.65 5.30 -9.04
CA HIS A 31 -6.73 4.45 -9.54
C HIS A 31 -6.36 2.97 -9.74
N TYR A 32 -5.07 2.64 -9.82
CA TYR A 32 -4.59 1.26 -9.91
C TYR A 32 -4.24 0.67 -8.54
N GLY A 33 -4.44 1.43 -7.46
CA GLY A 33 -4.09 1.04 -6.10
C GLY A 33 -2.58 0.89 -5.92
N ARG A 34 -1.81 1.83 -6.49
CA ARG A 34 -0.40 2.12 -6.20
C ARG A 34 -0.32 3.28 -5.22
N LEU A 35 0.70 3.28 -4.35
CA LEU A 35 1.03 4.47 -3.56
C LEU A 35 1.90 5.41 -4.38
N MET A 36 1.39 6.62 -4.58
CA MET A 36 2.06 7.71 -5.29
C MET A 36 2.33 8.84 -4.31
N GLY A 37 3.47 9.52 -4.41
CA GLY A 37 3.80 10.56 -3.44
C GLY A 37 5.26 10.95 -3.44
N LYS A 38 5.71 11.47 -2.30
CA LYS A 38 7.07 11.99 -2.10
C LYS A 38 7.66 11.47 -0.79
N ARG A 39 8.99 11.35 -0.78
CA ARG A 39 9.77 11.14 0.44
C ARG A 39 10.35 12.48 0.87
N PHE A 40 10.20 12.81 2.14
CA PHE A 40 10.69 14.04 2.74
C PHE A 40 11.73 13.73 3.81
N ASP A 41 12.72 14.61 3.92
CA ASP A 41 13.47 14.76 5.16
C ASP A 41 12.49 15.03 6.32
N ALA A 42 12.68 14.36 7.45
CA ALA A 42 11.70 14.37 8.53
C ALA A 42 11.60 15.70 9.26
N ASP A 43 12.69 16.47 9.37
CA ASP A 43 12.67 17.81 9.95
C ASP A 43 11.86 18.75 9.06
N PHE A 44 12.12 18.72 7.74
CA PHE A 44 11.34 19.50 6.77
C PHE A 44 9.85 19.11 6.77
N PHE A 45 9.55 17.81 6.91
CA PHE A 45 8.18 17.34 7.01
C PHE A 45 7.46 17.93 8.23
N LEU A 46 8.11 17.91 9.39
CA LEU A 46 7.56 18.44 10.65
C LEU A 46 7.42 19.97 10.64
N GLU A 47 8.33 20.67 9.96
CA GLU A 47 8.30 22.13 9.84
C GLU A 47 7.19 22.60 8.88
N SER A 48 7.11 22.00 7.69
CA SER A 48 6.29 22.52 6.59
C SER A 48 5.19 21.56 6.18
N VAL A 49 5.54 20.35 5.75
CA VAL A 49 4.60 19.45 5.04
C VAL A 49 3.42 19.02 5.89
N ILE A 50 3.60 18.85 7.21
CA ILE A 50 2.51 18.45 8.10
C ILE A 50 1.41 19.52 8.24
N VAL A 51 1.77 20.79 8.08
CA VAL A 51 0.84 21.93 8.22
C VAL A 51 0.34 22.37 6.86
N GLU A 52 1.27 22.55 5.93
CA GLU A 52 1.00 23.15 4.63
C GLU A 52 0.59 22.12 3.60
N GLY A 53 0.90 20.84 3.79
CA GLY A 53 0.75 19.77 2.82
C GLY A 53 1.89 19.73 1.79
N ALA A 54 1.68 18.99 0.70
CA ALA A 54 2.67 18.86 -0.37
C ALA A 54 2.01 18.89 -1.75
N HIS A 55 2.66 19.50 -2.74
CA HIS A 55 2.18 19.47 -4.12
C HIS A 55 2.55 18.18 -4.83
N ALA A 56 1.71 17.71 -5.73
CA ALA A 56 2.02 16.65 -6.69
C ALA A 56 1.17 16.81 -7.95
N CYS A 57 1.70 16.36 -9.08
CA CYS A 57 1.11 16.64 -10.37
C CYS A 57 -0.19 15.84 -10.59
N ASP A 58 -1.21 16.50 -11.14
CA ASP A 58 -2.56 15.96 -11.31
C ASP A 58 -2.63 14.75 -12.23
N TYR A 59 -1.67 14.60 -13.16
CA TYR A 59 -1.57 13.47 -14.07
C TYR A 59 -1.47 12.12 -13.34
N LEU A 60 -1.05 12.10 -12.07
CA LEU A 60 -0.95 10.89 -11.25
C LEU A 60 -2.31 10.21 -11.03
N LEU A 61 -3.43 10.90 -11.27
CA LEU A 61 -4.78 10.33 -11.28
C LEU A 61 -5.26 9.95 -12.68
N THR A 62 -4.48 10.23 -13.73
CA THR A 62 -4.86 9.98 -15.13
C THR A 62 -3.80 9.21 -15.92
N ALA A 63 -2.75 8.72 -15.25
CA ALA A 63 -1.70 7.90 -15.86
C ALA A 63 -2.05 6.42 -15.84
N ASP A 64 -1.54 5.64 -16.79
CA ASP A 64 -1.68 4.18 -16.81
C ASP A 64 -0.64 3.47 -15.92
N MET A 65 -0.54 2.14 -16.08
CA MET A 65 0.40 1.30 -15.34
C MET A 65 1.88 1.60 -15.66
N GLU A 66 2.18 2.06 -16.88
CA GLU A 66 3.51 2.43 -17.35
C GLU A 66 3.85 3.90 -17.03
N MET A 67 2.97 4.60 -16.29
CA MET A 67 3.06 6.02 -15.96
C MET A 67 2.89 6.96 -17.16
N GLU A 68 2.28 6.47 -18.25
CA GLU A 68 1.94 7.29 -19.41
C GLU A 68 0.61 8.02 -19.20
N PRO A 69 0.53 9.35 -19.44
CA PRO A 69 -0.73 10.07 -19.34
C PRO A 69 -1.76 9.56 -20.36
N VAL A 70 -2.91 9.11 -19.87
CA VAL A 70 -3.98 8.60 -20.73
C VAL A 70 -4.80 9.78 -21.28
N PRO A 71 -5.02 9.86 -22.61
CA PRO A 71 -5.80 10.94 -23.21
C PRO A 71 -7.30 10.80 -22.92
N GLY A 72 -8.01 11.94 -22.93
CA GLY A 72 -9.47 11.97 -22.86
C GLY A 72 -10.08 12.24 -21.47
N TYR A 73 -9.26 12.48 -20.45
CA TYR A 73 -9.75 12.92 -19.14
C TYR A 73 -10.01 14.43 -19.11
N ASP A 74 -11.18 14.82 -18.61
CA ASP A 74 -11.51 16.22 -18.31
C ASP A 74 -10.70 16.78 -17.14
N PHE A 75 -10.28 15.90 -16.21
CA PHE A 75 -9.59 16.25 -14.97
C PHE A 75 -8.17 16.79 -15.21
N ALA A 76 -7.37 16.06 -15.99
CA ALA A 76 -5.97 16.39 -16.28
C ALA A 76 -5.61 15.90 -17.69
N ASN A 77 -5.11 16.81 -18.54
CA ASN A 77 -4.77 16.52 -19.93
C ASN A 77 -3.75 17.52 -20.51
N TRP A 78 -3.24 17.17 -21.69
CA TRP A 78 -2.27 17.98 -22.43
C TRP A 78 -2.74 19.41 -22.77
N GLU A 79 -4.05 19.64 -22.96
CA GLU A 79 -4.59 20.96 -23.29
C GLU A 79 -4.58 21.89 -22.08
N LEU A 80 -4.71 21.33 -20.87
CA LEU A 80 -4.63 22.05 -19.60
C LEU A 80 -3.20 22.19 -19.07
N GLY A 81 -2.27 21.36 -19.56
CA GLY A 81 -0.84 21.43 -19.27
C GLY A 81 -0.36 20.70 -18.01
N TYR A 82 -1.21 19.85 -17.41
CA TYR A 82 -0.97 19.13 -16.13
C TYR A 82 -0.56 20.05 -14.98
N GLY A 83 -1.53 20.37 -14.11
CA GLY A 83 -1.30 21.20 -12.92
C GLY A 83 -0.85 20.38 -11.72
N ASP A 84 -0.85 21.01 -10.55
CA ASP A 84 -0.66 20.33 -9.28
C ASP A 84 -2.00 20.17 -8.56
N PHE A 85 -2.13 19.07 -7.83
CA PHE A 85 -3.04 18.96 -6.70
C PHE A 85 -2.24 19.06 -5.40
N HIS A 86 -2.99 19.13 -4.31
CA HIS A 86 -2.47 19.28 -2.99
C HIS A 86 -2.69 18.02 -2.14
N LEU A 87 -1.60 17.41 -1.67
CA LEU A 87 -1.58 16.28 -0.75
C LEU A 87 -1.69 16.79 0.69
N VAL A 88 -2.81 16.51 1.33
CA VAL A 88 -3.08 16.89 2.71
C VAL A 88 -2.87 15.66 3.60
N PRO A 89 -1.85 15.64 4.48
CA PRO A 89 -1.57 14.48 5.33
C PRO A 89 -2.70 14.19 6.33
N ASP A 90 -3.18 12.95 6.35
CA ASP A 90 -4.15 12.48 7.34
C ASP A 90 -3.40 11.90 8.54
N VAL A 91 -3.26 12.71 9.59
CA VAL A 91 -2.47 12.36 10.79
C VAL A 91 -2.95 11.10 11.49
N THR A 92 -4.20 10.68 11.29
CA THR A 92 -4.72 9.43 11.85
C THR A 92 -4.10 8.18 11.22
N THR A 93 -3.45 8.35 10.06
CA THR A 93 -2.82 7.27 9.31
C THR A 93 -1.31 7.18 9.51
N LEU A 94 -0.71 8.14 10.23
CA LEU A 94 0.72 8.20 10.46
C LEU A 94 1.21 6.95 11.18
N ARG A 95 2.24 6.32 10.62
CA ARG A 95 2.78 5.06 11.13
C ARG A 95 4.26 4.91 10.81
N VAL A 96 4.96 4.10 11.59
CA VAL A 96 6.29 3.59 11.22
C VAL A 96 6.14 2.69 9.99
N ALA A 97 7.05 2.80 9.04
CA ALA A 97 7.23 1.81 7.97
C ALA A 97 8.36 0.85 8.39
N ASP A 98 8.04 -0.12 9.24
CA ASP A 98 9.04 -0.96 9.96
C ASP A 98 9.94 -1.79 9.03
N TRP A 99 9.56 -1.96 7.76
CA TRP A 99 10.33 -2.64 6.72
C TRP A 99 11.32 -1.73 5.99
N LEU A 100 11.35 -0.43 6.31
CA LEU A 100 12.28 0.55 5.77
C LEU A 100 13.15 1.12 6.90
N GLU A 101 14.39 1.46 6.57
CA GLU A 101 15.30 2.08 7.52
C GLU A 101 14.79 3.49 7.88
N LYS A 102 14.69 3.76 9.19
CA LYS A 102 14.39 5.09 9.77
C LYS A 102 13.24 5.86 9.09
N THR A 103 12.18 5.14 8.70
CA THR A 103 11.11 5.71 7.88
C THR A 103 9.76 5.67 8.57
N ALA A 104 9.02 6.78 8.51
CA ALA A 104 7.58 6.82 8.71
C ALA A 104 6.84 6.99 7.38
N ILE A 105 5.57 6.60 7.36
CA ILE A 105 4.66 6.82 6.24
C ILE A 105 3.34 7.40 6.74
N ILE A 106 2.80 8.35 5.98
CA ILE A 106 1.50 8.97 6.20
C ILE A 106 0.72 8.95 4.88
N LEU A 107 -0.57 8.63 4.97
CA LEU A 107 -1.47 8.68 3.84
C LEU A 107 -2.09 10.08 3.74
N CYS A 108 -2.23 10.57 2.52
CA CYS A 108 -2.77 11.88 2.22
C CYS A 108 -4.13 11.78 1.54
N ASP A 109 -5.01 12.72 1.86
CA ASP A 109 -6.12 13.06 0.97
C ASP A 109 -5.62 13.96 -0.16
N VAL A 110 -6.20 13.81 -1.33
CA VAL A 110 -5.91 14.69 -2.48
C VAL A 110 -6.92 15.82 -2.48
N HIS A 111 -6.46 17.05 -2.51
CA HIS A 111 -7.25 18.27 -2.59
C HIS A 111 -6.93 19.02 -3.87
N ASN A 112 -7.94 19.64 -4.47
CA ASN A 112 -7.76 20.53 -5.59
C ASN A 112 -6.97 21.77 -5.13
N GLU A 113 -5.91 22.12 -5.87
CA GLU A 113 -5.00 23.21 -5.48
C GLU A 113 -5.70 24.57 -5.36
N LYS A 114 -6.62 24.90 -6.28
CA LYS A 114 -7.25 26.23 -6.34
C LYS A 114 -8.38 26.41 -5.33
N SER A 115 -9.19 25.38 -5.13
CA SER A 115 -10.38 25.43 -4.28
C SER A 115 -10.10 24.91 -2.86
N HIS A 116 -8.98 24.22 -2.65
CA HIS A 116 -8.63 23.51 -1.42
C HIS A 116 -9.68 22.49 -0.96
N THR A 117 -10.62 22.11 -1.82
CA THR A 117 -11.59 21.05 -1.54
C THR A 117 -11.04 19.68 -1.92
N ILE A 118 -11.52 18.63 -1.26
CA ILE A 118 -11.15 17.25 -1.58
C ILE A 118 -11.46 16.93 -3.05
N THR A 119 -10.50 16.30 -3.74
CA THR A 119 -10.61 15.89 -5.13
C THR A 119 -11.52 14.65 -5.23
N PRO A 120 -12.68 14.72 -5.90
CA PRO A 120 -13.65 13.63 -5.91
C PRO A 120 -13.21 12.41 -6.73
N GLU A 121 -12.28 12.58 -7.66
CA GLU A 121 -11.72 11.51 -8.48
C GLU A 121 -10.79 10.59 -7.67
N ALA A 122 -10.14 11.10 -6.62
CA ALA A 122 -9.19 10.30 -5.85
C ALA A 122 -9.88 9.12 -5.12
N PRO A 123 -9.36 7.88 -5.20
CA PRO A 123 -10.00 6.69 -4.63
C PRO A 123 -10.39 6.80 -3.14
N ARG A 124 -9.53 7.41 -2.32
CA ARG A 124 -9.77 7.63 -0.89
C ARG A 124 -10.98 8.55 -0.66
N SER A 125 -11.13 9.59 -1.49
CA SER A 125 -12.27 10.52 -1.48
C SER A 125 -13.57 9.82 -1.88
N ILE A 126 -13.51 8.97 -2.90
CA ILE A 126 -14.66 8.17 -3.35
C ILE A 126 -15.17 7.31 -2.19
N LEU A 127 -14.27 6.59 -1.51
CA LEU A 127 -14.64 5.73 -0.37
C LEU A 127 -15.19 6.56 0.81
N LYS A 128 -14.53 7.66 1.19
CA LYS A 128 -15.00 8.58 2.24
C LYS A 128 -16.43 9.07 1.97
N ASN A 129 -16.75 9.39 0.72
CA ASN A 129 -18.10 9.82 0.33
C ASN A 129 -19.14 8.70 0.47
N GLN A 130 -18.81 7.46 0.09
CA GLN A 130 -19.73 6.33 0.26
C GLN A 130 -19.98 6.00 1.73
N ILE A 131 -18.92 6.03 2.56
CA ILE A 131 -19.05 5.83 4.01
C ILE A 131 -19.96 6.90 4.62
N LYS A 132 -19.77 8.17 4.25
CA LYS A 132 -20.63 9.27 4.72
C LYS A 132 -22.09 9.05 4.36
N LYS A 133 -22.39 8.59 3.14
CA LYS A 133 -23.77 8.28 2.71
C LYS A 133 -24.36 7.14 3.54
N SER A 134 -23.59 6.10 3.83
CA SER A 134 -23.99 4.97 4.69
C SER A 134 -24.33 5.45 6.11
N GLN A 135 -23.49 6.31 6.68
CA GLN A 135 -23.71 6.89 8.02
C GLN A 135 -24.96 7.77 8.08
N GLN A 136 -25.25 8.54 7.03
CA GLN A 136 -26.44 9.40 6.96
C GLN A 136 -27.77 8.63 7.04
N ILE A 137 -27.76 7.35 6.67
CA ILE A 137 -28.94 6.47 6.77
C ILE A 137 -28.85 5.51 7.99
N GLY A 138 -27.87 5.73 8.89
CA GLY A 138 -27.76 5.03 10.16
C GLY A 138 -26.94 3.73 10.14
N TYR A 139 -26.10 3.52 9.11
CA TYR A 139 -25.22 2.34 9.03
C TYR A 139 -23.74 2.69 9.19
N GLU A 140 -23.00 1.76 9.79
CA GLU A 140 -21.53 1.77 9.80
C GLU A 140 -21.02 0.65 8.88
N SER A 141 -19.88 0.90 8.23
CA SER A 141 -19.31 -0.03 7.25
C SER A 141 -17.97 -0.55 7.74
N PHE A 142 -17.87 -1.87 7.84
CA PHE A 142 -16.66 -2.63 8.16
C PHE A 142 -16.28 -3.49 6.97
N ALA A 143 -14.98 -3.77 6.81
CA ALA A 143 -14.47 -4.63 5.75
C ALA A 143 -13.33 -5.51 6.28
N ALA A 144 -13.22 -6.70 5.71
CA ALA A 144 -12.01 -7.53 5.74
C ALA A 144 -11.47 -7.63 4.30
N SER A 145 -10.19 -7.91 4.14
CA SER A 145 -9.64 -8.22 2.81
C SER A 145 -8.68 -9.40 2.91
N GLU A 146 -9.00 -10.48 2.21
CA GLU A 146 -8.11 -11.64 2.07
C GLU A 146 -7.45 -11.54 0.69
N LEU A 147 -6.23 -11.00 0.65
CA LEU A 147 -5.52 -10.74 -0.61
C LEU A 147 -4.49 -11.84 -0.86
N GLU A 148 -4.77 -12.68 -1.85
CA GLU A 148 -3.86 -13.73 -2.29
C GLU A 148 -2.76 -13.16 -3.20
N TYR A 149 -1.59 -13.79 -3.18
CA TYR A 149 -0.46 -13.43 -4.03
C TYR A 149 0.38 -14.63 -4.41
N TYR A 150 1.10 -14.52 -5.52
CA TYR A 150 2.19 -15.44 -5.85
C TYR A 150 3.53 -14.85 -5.42
N LEU A 151 4.44 -15.70 -4.95
CA LEU A 151 5.80 -15.36 -4.54
C LEU A 151 6.81 -16.19 -5.33
N PHE A 152 7.85 -15.53 -5.83
CA PHE A 152 8.89 -16.11 -6.67
C PHE A 152 10.29 -15.87 -6.11
N GLU A 153 11.20 -16.79 -6.42
CA GLU A 153 12.63 -16.73 -6.07
C GLU A 153 13.43 -15.73 -6.93
N ASN A 154 12.81 -15.18 -7.97
CA ASN A 154 13.40 -14.17 -8.84
C ASN A 154 13.11 -12.76 -8.30
N ASP A 155 14.09 -11.88 -8.31
CA ASP A 155 13.90 -10.45 -8.05
C ASP A 155 13.12 -9.75 -9.18
N TYR A 156 12.51 -8.59 -8.90
CA TYR A 156 11.70 -7.89 -9.90
C TYR A 156 12.45 -7.51 -11.17
N ARG A 157 13.75 -7.15 -11.06
CA ARG A 157 14.54 -6.71 -12.20
C ARG A 157 14.82 -7.90 -13.13
N SER A 158 15.24 -9.03 -12.59
CA SER A 158 15.47 -10.24 -13.39
C SER A 158 14.17 -10.75 -14.01
N VAL A 159 13.03 -10.64 -13.32
CA VAL A 159 11.71 -10.92 -13.90
C VAL A 159 11.41 -10.02 -15.09
N HIS A 160 11.64 -8.71 -14.97
CA HIS A 160 11.42 -7.75 -16.05
C HIS A 160 12.34 -8.00 -17.25
N GLU A 161 13.64 -8.17 -17.01
CA GLU A 161 14.65 -8.44 -18.06
C GLU A 161 14.38 -9.75 -18.82
N ASN A 162 13.72 -10.72 -18.17
CA ASN A 162 13.28 -11.98 -18.80
C ASN A 162 11.86 -11.91 -19.39
N ASN A 163 11.29 -10.71 -19.59
CA ASN A 163 9.94 -10.50 -20.13
C ASN A 163 8.86 -11.29 -19.37
N PHE A 164 8.99 -11.35 -18.04
CA PHE A 164 8.06 -12.04 -17.13
C PHE A 164 7.94 -13.55 -17.39
N GLN A 165 8.95 -14.16 -18.00
CA GLN A 165 9.03 -15.61 -18.25
C GLN A 165 9.92 -16.30 -17.21
N ASN A 166 9.83 -17.64 -17.16
CA ASN A 166 10.70 -18.50 -16.37
C ASN A 166 10.73 -18.16 -14.87
N LEU A 167 9.59 -17.75 -14.32
CA LEU A 167 9.41 -17.50 -12.90
C LEU A 167 9.55 -18.80 -12.09
N THR A 168 10.39 -18.79 -11.06
CA THR A 168 10.56 -19.91 -10.12
C THR A 168 9.71 -19.65 -8.87
N PRO A 169 8.61 -20.38 -8.65
CA PRO A 169 7.79 -20.23 -7.43
C PRO A 169 8.55 -20.69 -6.19
N VAL A 170 8.26 -20.12 -5.02
CA VAL A 170 8.90 -20.48 -3.73
C VAL A 170 8.49 -21.83 -3.14
N GLY A 171 8.00 -22.74 -3.98
CA GLY A 171 7.57 -24.10 -3.65
C GLY A 171 7.72 -25.02 -4.86
N TRP A 172 7.79 -26.33 -4.63
CA TRP A 172 8.09 -27.31 -5.68
C TRP A 172 6.89 -28.19 -6.07
N TYR A 173 5.77 -28.07 -5.35
CA TYR A 173 4.48 -28.74 -5.62
C TYR A 173 3.35 -27.94 -4.95
N LEU A 174 2.09 -28.36 -5.12
CA LEU A 174 0.96 -27.69 -4.48
C LEU A 174 1.02 -27.89 -2.96
N GLU A 175 1.05 -26.79 -2.22
CA GLU A 175 1.36 -26.79 -0.78
C GLU A 175 0.25 -26.11 0.04
N ASP A 176 -0.99 -26.16 -0.46
CA ASP A 176 -2.19 -25.65 0.19
C ASP A 176 -2.33 -26.20 1.63
N TYR A 177 -2.48 -25.29 2.60
CA TYR A 177 -2.49 -25.58 4.05
C TYR A 177 -1.29 -26.39 4.60
N HIS A 178 -0.19 -26.54 3.85
CA HIS A 178 0.92 -27.41 4.25
C HIS A 178 1.87 -26.75 5.27
N ILE A 179 1.91 -27.25 6.51
CA ILE A 179 2.70 -26.65 7.60
C ILE A 179 4.22 -26.63 7.33
N LEU A 180 4.75 -27.67 6.68
CA LEU A 180 6.18 -27.71 6.33
C LEU A 180 6.51 -26.67 5.25
N GLN A 181 5.59 -26.35 4.34
CA GLN A 181 5.80 -25.27 3.37
C GLN A 181 5.89 -23.92 4.08
N GLY A 182 4.96 -23.66 5.00
CA GLY A 182 5.01 -22.45 5.84
C GLY A 182 6.36 -22.29 6.52
N SER A 183 6.98 -23.39 6.97
CA SER A 183 8.33 -23.39 7.56
C SER A 183 9.45 -23.02 6.56
N ARG A 184 9.35 -23.42 5.29
CA ARG A 184 10.36 -23.13 4.25
C ARG A 184 10.36 -21.66 3.83
N ILE A 185 9.18 -21.07 3.71
CA ILE A 185 8.97 -19.68 3.29
C ILE A 185 8.91 -18.69 4.47
N GLU A 186 9.18 -19.18 5.69
CA GLU A 186 9.00 -18.41 6.91
C GLU A 186 9.97 -17.22 7.02
N LYS A 187 11.12 -17.27 6.35
CA LYS A 187 12.07 -16.14 6.30
C LYS A 187 11.38 -14.87 5.78
N TYR A 188 10.67 -15.00 4.66
CA TYR A 188 9.88 -13.91 4.08
C TYR A 188 8.61 -13.66 4.89
N THR A 189 7.80 -14.70 5.09
CA THR A 189 6.44 -14.52 5.60
C THR A 189 6.44 -14.07 7.06
N SER A 190 7.31 -14.59 7.92
CA SER A 190 7.43 -14.10 9.29
C SER A 190 7.92 -12.65 9.37
N ALA A 191 8.81 -12.24 8.46
CA ALA A 191 9.23 -10.84 8.37
C ALA A 191 8.06 -9.95 7.96
N ALA A 192 7.30 -10.32 6.93
CA ALA A 192 6.08 -9.61 6.53
C ALA A 192 5.11 -9.47 7.72
N ARG A 193 4.83 -10.57 8.43
CA ARG A 193 3.92 -10.54 9.60
C ARG A 193 4.43 -9.59 10.70
N ARG A 194 5.74 -9.57 10.97
CA ARG A 194 6.34 -8.66 11.98
C ARG A 194 6.27 -7.20 11.54
N HIS A 195 6.70 -6.89 10.31
CA HIS A 195 6.72 -5.53 9.78
C HIS A 195 5.32 -4.94 9.71
N LEU A 196 4.35 -5.68 9.19
CA LEU A 196 2.94 -5.25 9.16
C LEU A 196 2.41 -4.96 10.57
N ARG A 197 2.62 -5.89 11.51
CA ARG A 197 2.20 -5.72 12.90
C ARG A 197 2.83 -4.50 13.57
N ASN A 198 4.10 -4.22 13.27
CA ASN A 198 4.84 -3.07 13.79
C ASN A 198 4.53 -1.77 13.04
N SER A 199 3.68 -1.82 12.01
CA SER A 199 3.31 -0.69 11.14
C SER A 199 1.80 -0.46 11.12
N GLY A 200 1.10 -0.74 12.22
CA GLY A 200 -0.33 -0.45 12.36
C GLY A 200 -1.26 -1.43 11.63
N VAL A 201 -0.76 -2.57 11.11
CA VAL A 201 -1.55 -3.57 10.40
C VAL A 201 -1.60 -4.88 11.21
N PRO A 202 -2.67 -5.13 11.99
CA PRO A 202 -2.76 -6.33 12.81
C PRO A 202 -2.93 -7.59 11.96
N VAL A 203 -1.94 -8.47 11.97
CA VAL A 203 -1.95 -9.74 11.24
C VAL A 203 -2.67 -10.83 12.04
N GLU A 204 -3.45 -11.66 11.35
CA GLU A 204 -4.14 -12.82 11.92
C GLU A 204 -3.38 -14.12 11.69
N ASN A 205 -3.07 -14.42 10.41
CA ASN A 205 -2.43 -15.67 10.01
C ASN A 205 -1.80 -15.52 8.61
N SER A 206 -1.10 -16.56 8.18
CA SER A 206 -0.62 -16.73 6.81
C SER A 206 -0.64 -18.20 6.44
N LYS A 207 -0.95 -18.52 5.18
CA LYS A 207 -0.95 -19.89 4.66
C LYS A 207 -0.45 -19.95 3.22
N GLY A 208 -0.08 -21.15 2.78
CA GLY A 208 -0.03 -21.46 1.35
C GLY A 208 -1.44 -21.65 0.80
N GLU A 209 -1.64 -21.26 -0.46
CA GLU A 209 -2.88 -21.44 -1.21
C GLU A 209 -2.77 -22.58 -2.23
N TRP A 210 -3.86 -22.80 -2.96
CA TRP A 210 -3.94 -23.86 -3.96
C TRP A 210 -2.90 -23.74 -5.09
N GLY A 211 -2.57 -22.54 -5.56
CA GLY A 211 -1.61 -22.33 -6.63
C GLY A 211 -0.15 -22.62 -6.24
N LEU A 212 0.67 -23.03 -7.21
CA LEU A 212 2.10 -23.31 -6.96
C LEU A 212 2.85 -22.00 -6.63
N GLY A 213 3.32 -21.87 -5.38
CA GLY A 213 3.92 -20.63 -4.87
C GLY A 213 2.91 -19.54 -4.55
N GLN A 214 1.61 -19.88 -4.45
CA GLN A 214 0.56 -18.97 -4.01
C GLN A 214 0.44 -18.97 -2.49
N HIS A 215 0.20 -17.80 -1.93
CA HIS A 215 0.10 -17.55 -0.50
C HIS A 215 -0.99 -16.54 -0.19
N GLU A 216 -1.41 -16.56 1.06
CA GLU A 216 -2.32 -15.61 1.66
C GLU A 216 -1.78 -15.19 3.02
N LEU A 217 -1.90 -13.90 3.35
CA LEU A 217 -1.61 -13.36 4.67
C LEU A 217 -2.78 -12.48 5.09
N ASN A 218 -3.52 -12.93 6.09
CA ASN A 218 -4.74 -12.29 6.56
C ASN A 218 -4.47 -11.26 7.65
N VAL A 219 -5.21 -10.17 7.59
CA VAL A 219 -5.16 -9.06 8.53
C VAL A 219 -6.54 -8.83 9.12
N ARG A 220 -6.59 -8.31 10.35
CA ARG A 220 -7.86 -8.08 11.04
C ARG A 220 -8.71 -7.07 10.29
N TYR A 221 -10.00 -7.38 10.18
CA TYR A 221 -11.02 -6.45 9.70
C TYR A 221 -11.01 -5.12 10.47
N SER A 222 -11.52 -4.07 9.85
CA SER A 222 -11.67 -2.75 10.47
C SER A 222 -12.84 -1.99 9.84
N SER A 223 -13.02 -0.73 10.24
CA SER A 223 -13.88 0.19 9.48
C SER A 223 -13.38 0.27 8.03
N ALA A 224 -14.29 0.47 7.08
CA ALA A 224 -13.97 0.32 5.66
C ALA A 224 -12.81 1.21 5.19
N LEU A 225 -12.71 2.45 5.69
CA LEU A 225 -11.62 3.36 5.35
C LEU A 225 -10.28 2.89 5.93
N ASP A 226 -10.25 2.52 7.22
CA ASP A 226 -9.03 2.02 7.85
C ASP A 226 -8.58 0.69 7.24
N MET A 227 -9.53 -0.17 6.84
CA MET A 227 -9.20 -1.41 6.13
C MET A 227 -8.59 -1.12 4.75
N ALA A 228 -9.13 -0.16 3.98
CA ALA A 228 -8.52 0.26 2.72
C ALA A 228 -7.10 0.81 2.90
N ASP A 229 -6.86 1.57 3.97
CA ASP A 229 -5.55 2.10 4.35
C ASP A 229 -4.57 0.98 4.74
N ARG A 230 -5.02 0.02 5.55
CA ARG A 230 -4.23 -1.18 5.87
C ARG A 230 -3.91 -1.99 4.62
N HIS A 231 -4.87 -2.13 3.71
CA HIS A 231 -4.73 -2.93 2.49
C HIS A 231 -3.66 -2.36 1.55
N ILE A 232 -3.63 -1.04 1.35
CA ILE A 232 -2.63 -0.43 0.48
C ILE A 232 -1.22 -0.49 1.10
N ILE A 233 -1.10 -0.27 2.41
CA ILE A 233 0.15 -0.42 3.16
C ILE A 233 0.63 -1.87 3.14
N TYR A 234 -0.30 -2.82 3.27
CA TYR A 234 -0.03 -4.25 3.17
C TYR A 234 0.61 -4.60 1.82
N LYS A 235 -0.01 -4.18 0.71
CA LYS A 235 0.53 -4.41 -0.65
C LYS A 235 1.92 -3.80 -0.81
N GLN A 236 2.14 -2.59 -0.31
CA GLN A 236 3.43 -1.91 -0.41
C GLN A 236 4.52 -2.64 0.38
N CYS A 237 4.24 -2.96 1.65
CA CYS A 237 5.16 -3.65 2.54
C CYS A 237 5.59 -5.01 1.95
N LEU A 238 4.65 -5.81 1.46
CA LEU A 238 4.96 -7.13 0.89
C LEU A 238 5.84 -7.02 -0.37
N LYS A 239 5.56 -6.04 -1.24
CA LYS A 239 6.35 -5.82 -2.46
C LYS A 239 7.77 -5.36 -2.15
N GLU A 240 7.92 -4.34 -1.31
CA GLU A 240 9.22 -3.78 -0.95
C GLU A 240 10.06 -4.79 -0.15
N LEU A 241 9.45 -5.55 0.76
CA LEU A 241 10.14 -6.61 1.49
C LEU A 241 10.61 -7.74 0.55
N ALA A 242 9.81 -8.09 -0.46
CA ALA A 242 10.21 -9.10 -1.44
C ALA A 242 11.44 -8.62 -2.21
N ASP A 243 11.41 -7.37 -2.70
CA ASP A 243 12.51 -6.77 -3.44
C ASP A 243 13.81 -6.73 -2.61
N GLN A 244 13.72 -6.30 -1.34
CA GLN A 244 14.86 -6.32 -0.40
C GLN A 244 15.47 -7.72 -0.17
N GLN A 245 14.69 -8.78 -0.36
CA GLN A 245 15.14 -10.16 -0.20
C GLN A 245 15.54 -10.84 -1.51
N GLY A 246 15.56 -10.11 -2.63
CA GLY A 246 15.83 -10.67 -3.96
C GLY A 246 14.71 -11.58 -4.46
N LEU A 247 13.49 -11.34 -4.00
CA LEU A 247 12.27 -12.07 -4.37
C LEU A 247 11.34 -11.12 -5.14
N SER A 248 10.26 -11.65 -5.70
CA SER A 248 9.18 -10.86 -6.28
C SER A 248 7.83 -11.45 -5.93
N ILE A 249 6.82 -10.59 -5.81
CA ILE A 249 5.44 -11.00 -5.66
C ILE A 249 4.53 -10.38 -6.72
N THR A 250 3.40 -11.02 -6.96
CA THR A 250 2.32 -10.43 -7.74
C THR A 250 0.96 -10.68 -7.10
N PHE A 251 0.13 -9.65 -7.10
CA PHE A 251 -1.29 -9.70 -6.74
C PHE A 251 -2.19 -9.78 -7.98
N MET A 252 -1.61 -10.06 -9.16
CA MET A 252 -2.37 -10.15 -10.40
C MET A 252 -3.41 -11.27 -10.31
N ALA A 253 -4.66 -10.95 -10.66
CA ALA A 253 -5.78 -11.88 -10.54
C ALA A 253 -5.55 -13.22 -11.25
N LYS A 254 -4.77 -13.22 -12.34
CA LYS A 254 -4.39 -14.42 -13.07
C LYS A 254 -3.02 -14.23 -13.73
N PHE A 255 -1.94 -14.47 -12.99
CA PHE A 255 -0.59 -14.26 -13.53
C PHE A 255 -0.20 -15.29 -14.63
N ARG A 256 -0.75 -16.51 -14.57
CA ARG A 256 -0.59 -17.57 -15.58
C ARG A 256 -1.90 -18.29 -15.85
N THR A 257 -2.12 -18.70 -17.10
CA THR A 257 -3.36 -19.35 -17.55
C THR A 257 -3.56 -20.74 -16.94
N ASP A 258 -2.47 -21.44 -16.62
CA ASP A 258 -2.43 -22.81 -16.09
C ASP A 258 -2.36 -22.89 -14.56
N GLN A 259 -2.34 -21.76 -13.85
CA GLN A 259 -2.29 -21.69 -12.38
C GLN A 259 -3.61 -21.20 -11.79
N ALA A 260 -3.84 -21.31 -10.48
CA ALA A 260 -4.99 -20.68 -9.83
C ALA A 260 -4.97 -19.15 -9.97
N GLY A 261 -6.16 -18.53 -9.89
CA GLY A 261 -6.23 -17.08 -9.77
C GLY A 261 -5.87 -16.60 -8.36
N SER A 262 -5.46 -15.35 -8.25
CA SER A 262 -5.34 -14.63 -6.98
C SER A 262 -6.59 -13.79 -6.75
N SER A 263 -7.29 -14.02 -5.66
CA SER A 263 -8.49 -13.30 -5.29
C SER A 263 -8.21 -12.21 -4.26
N CYS A 264 -9.18 -11.31 -4.12
CA CYS A 264 -9.32 -10.40 -3.00
C CYS A 264 -10.72 -10.60 -2.43
N HIS A 265 -10.87 -11.47 -1.43
CA HIS A 265 -12.16 -11.67 -0.77
C HIS A 265 -12.47 -10.46 0.11
N LEU A 266 -13.67 -9.90 -0.02
CA LEU A 266 -14.14 -8.70 0.68
C LEU A 266 -15.41 -8.97 1.49
#